data_AF-A0A1I5PF01-F1
#
_entry.id   AF-A0A1I5PF01-F1
#
_cell.length_a   1.000
_cell.length_b   1.000
_cell.length_c   1.000
_cell.angle_alpha   90.00
_cell.angle_beta   90.00
_cell.angle_gamma   90.00
#
_symmetry.space_group_name_H-M   'P 1'
#
loop_
_entity.id
_entity.type
_entity.pdbx_description
1 polymer ?
#
loop_
_entity_poly.entity_id
_entity_poly.type
_entity_poly.pdbx_seq_one_letter_code
_entity_poly.pdbx_strand_id
1 'polypeptide(L)'
;MMEFFTETAIIAGVAIMTGGWVVTTWLRIKNGYPLENSWGKSVYPKNDQAVERVKLLTQENAELRAELGSLKDRLGNVERIVTDSGYHLTTEIDRLRDKSETN
;
A
#
# COMPACT_ATOMS: atom_id res chain seq x y z
N MET A 1 -21.95 -65.03 8.70
CA MET A 1 -22.58 -63.69 8.78
C MET A 1 -21.92 -62.77 9.82
N MET A 2 -20.69 -63.05 10.29
CA MET A 2 -19.99 -62.23 11.29
C MET A 2 -18.71 -61.56 10.76
N GLU A 3 -18.20 -61.98 9.59
CA GLU A 3 -17.02 -61.38 8.93
C GLU A 3 -17.35 -60.12 8.09
N PHE A 4 -18.54 -60.07 7.46
CA PHE A 4 -18.95 -58.89 6.69
C PHE A 4 -19.12 -57.64 7.54
N PHE A 5 -19.55 -57.78 8.80
CA PHE A 5 -19.68 -56.64 9.72
C PHE A 5 -18.33 -56.05 10.11
N THR A 6 -17.29 -56.89 10.20
CA THR A 6 -15.94 -56.43 10.54
C THR A 6 -15.25 -55.75 9.35
N GLU A 7 -15.38 -56.30 8.13
CA GLU A 7 -14.79 -55.69 6.93
C GLU A 7 -15.47 -54.36 6.56
N THR A 8 -16.80 -54.31 6.61
CA THR A 8 -17.55 -53.07 6.34
C THR A 8 -17.27 -52.00 7.38
N ALA A 9 -17.11 -52.36 8.66
CA ALA A 9 -16.73 -51.42 9.71
C ALA A 9 -15.32 -50.84 9.50
N ILE A 10 -14.35 -51.65 9.06
CA ILE A 10 -13.00 -51.20 8.76
C ILE A 10 -13.01 -50.23 7.58
N ILE A 11 -13.70 -50.58 6.49
CA ILE A 11 -13.80 -49.74 5.29
C ILE A 11 -14.50 -48.42 5.61
N ALA A 12 -15.61 -48.46 6.36
CA ALA A 12 -16.32 -47.26 6.79
C ALA A 12 -15.46 -46.36 7.68
N GLY A 13 -14.70 -46.95 8.62
CA GLY A 13 -13.78 -46.21 9.48
C GLY A 13 -12.67 -45.50 8.69
N VAL A 14 -12.05 -46.19 7.74
CA VAL A 14 -11.02 -45.59 6.86
C VAL A 14 -11.62 -44.48 6.01
N ALA A 15 -12.79 -44.69 5.41
CA ALA A 15 -13.45 -43.68 4.60
C ALA A 15 -13.79 -42.40 5.39
N ILE A 16 -14.25 -42.53 6.64
CA ILE A 16 -14.54 -41.38 7.51
C ILE A 16 -13.26 -40.64 7.89
N MET A 17 -12.17 -41.35 8.20
CA MET A 17 -10.88 -40.73 8.52
C MET A 17 -10.31 -39.97 7.32
N THR A 18 -10.31 -40.56 6.13
CA THR A 18 -9.85 -39.90 4.91
C THR A 18 -10.74 -38.71 4.56
N GLY A 19 -12.06 -38.86 4.66
CA GLY A 19 -13.02 -37.77 4.44
C GLY A 19 -12.81 -36.61 5.42
N GLY A 20 -12.61 -36.90 6.71
CA GLY A 20 -12.31 -35.88 7.72
C GLY A 20 -11.03 -35.11 7.44
N TRP A 21 -9.97 -35.79 6.97
CA TRP A 21 -8.72 -35.13 6.59
C TRP A 21 -8.88 -34.24 5.35
N VAL A 22 -9.63 -34.69 4.33
CA VAL A 22 -9.91 -33.88 3.14
C VAL A 22 -10.75 -32.66 3.49
N VAL A 23 -11.79 -32.82 4.31
CA VAL A 23 -12.67 -31.70 4.74
C VAL A 23 -11.90 -30.68 5.56
N THR A 24 -11.07 -31.11 6.51
CA THR A 24 -10.25 -30.20 7.33
C THR A 24 -9.21 -29.46 6.49
N THR A 25 -8.59 -30.14 5.54
CA THR A 25 -7.65 -29.52 4.59
C THR A 25 -8.37 -28.52 3.68
N TRP A 26 -9.55 -28.87 3.16
CA TRP A 26 -10.37 -27.97 2.34
C TRP A 26 -10.78 -26.71 3.10
N LEU A 27 -11.16 -26.85 4.37
CA LEU A 27 -11.55 -25.73 5.22
C LEU A 27 -10.35 -24.83 5.57
N ARG A 28 -9.16 -25.41 5.78
CA ARG A 28 -7.91 -24.66 5.97
C ARG A 28 -7.53 -23.86 4.72
N ILE A 29 -7.66 -24.46 3.53
CA ILE A 29 -7.42 -23.78 2.24
C ILE A 29 -8.40 -22.60 2.07
N LYS A 30 -9.70 -22.85 2.27
CA LYS A 30 -10.75 -21.83 2.08
C LYS A 30 -10.61 -20.66 3.05
N ASN A 31 -10.21 -20.92 4.29
CA ASN A 31 -10.05 -19.89 5.32
C ASN A 31 -8.64 -19.26 5.34
N GLY A 32 -7.77 -19.59 4.39
CA GLY A 32 -6.46 -18.97 4.25
C GLY A 32 -5.47 -19.30 5.37
N TYR A 33 -5.68 -20.42 6.08
CA TYR A 33 -4.68 -20.91 7.03
C TYR A 33 -3.45 -21.41 6.25
N PRO A 34 -2.24 -21.16 6.76
CA PRO A 34 -1.03 -21.59 6.10
C PRO A 34 -1.06 -23.12 5.95
N LEU A 35 -0.90 -23.59 4.71
CA LEU A 35 -0.64 -25.00 4.47
C LEU A 35 0.78 -25.25 4.95
N GLU A 36 0.91 -26.04 6.02
CA GLU A 36 2.20 -26.55 6.45
C GLU A 36 2.73 -27.44 5.33
N ASN A 37 3.88 -27.10 4.76
CA ASN A 37 4.63 -28.09 4.02
C ASN A 37 5.14 -29.16 5.02
N SER A 38 5.54 -30.33 4.53
CA SER A 38 6.03 -31.46 5.34
C SER A 38 7.29 -31.15 6.19
N TRP A 39 7.70 -29.89 6.31
CA TRP A 39 8.85 -29.38 7.04
C TRP A 39 8.53 -28.12 7.90
N GLY A 40 7.25 -27.86 8.20
CA GLY A 40 6.85 -26.85 9.19
C GLY A 40 7.04 -25.39 8.76
N LYS A 41 7.24 -25.11 7.46
CA LYS A 41 7.19 -23.75 6.92
C LYS A 41 5.78 -23.47 6.41
N SER A 42 5.17 -22.42 6.94
CA SER A 42 3.91 -21.87 6.44
C SER A 42 4.09 -21.36 5.01
N VAL A 43 3.53 -22.07 4.03
CA VAL A 43 3.47 -21.57 2.65
C VAL A 43 2.24 -20.65 2.58
N TYR A 44 2.46 -19.35 2.75
CA TYR A 44 1.44 -18.36 2.45
C TYR A 44 1.23 -18.32 0.93
N PRO A 45 0.00 -18.51 0.42
CA PRO A 45 -0.27 -18.26 -0.99
C PRO A 45 0.06 -16.79 -1.25
N LYS A 46 1.07 -16.55 -2.11
CA LYS A 46 1.48 -15.20 -2.47
C LYS A 46 0.29 -14.49 -3.11
N ASN A 47 -0.28 -13.53 -2.40
CA ASN A 47 -1.42 -12.77 -2.87
C ASN A 47 -0.90 -11.75 -3.89
N ASP A 48 -0.79 -12.15 -5.16
CA ASP A 48 -0.21 -11.38 -6.27
C ASP A 48 -0.86 -9.99 -6.40
N GLN A 49 -2.16 -9.92 -6.09
CA GLN A 49 -2.94 -8.68 -6.06
C GLN A 49 -2.44 -7.65 -5.04
N ALA A 50 -1.88 -8.08 -3.89
CA ALA A 50 -1.33 -7.17 -2.90
C ALA A 50 -0.03 -6.53 -3.39
N VAL A 51 0.82 -7.31 -4.09
CA VAL A 51 2.07 -6.83 -4.68
C VAL A 51 1.78 -5.85 -5.81
N GLU A 52 0.79 -6.17 -6.66
CA GLU A 52 0.36 -5.29 -7.74
C GLU A 52 -0.21 -3.96 -7.22
N ARG A 53 -1.06 -3.99 -6.18
CA ARG A 53 -1.56 -2.77 -5.53
C ARG A 53 -0.44 -1.92 -4.92
N VAL A 54 0.53 -2.54 -4.26
CA VAL A 54 1.69 -1.81 -3.72
C VAL A 54 2.49 -1.14 -4.84
N LYS A 55 2.64 -1.81 -5.99
CA LYS A 55 3.32 -1.24 -7.16
C LYS A 55 2.54 -0.05 -7.76
N LEU A 56 1.21 -0.14 -7.82
CA LEU A 56 0.36 0.97 -8.28
C LEU A 56 0.41 2.16 -7.32
N LEU A 57 0.25 1.92 -6.01
CA LEU A 57 0.35 2.96 -4.99
C LEU A 57 1.73 3.62 -4.96
N THR A 58 2.81 2.87 -5.22
CA THR A 58 4.16 3.44 -5.28
C THR A 58 4.33 4.39 -6.47
N GLN A 59 3.70 4.08 -7.61
CA GLN A 59 3.69 4.97 -8.78
C GLN A 59 2.89 6.24 -8.51
N GLU A 60 1.70 6.12 -7.93
CA GLU A 60 0.85 7.27 -7.56
C GLU A 60 1.57 8.19 -6.57
N ASN A 61 2.26 7.63 -5.58
CA ASN A 61 3.07 8.42 -4.64
C ASN A 61 4.24 9.14 -5.32
N ALA A 62 4.85 8.56 -6.35
CA ALA A 62 5.93 9.21 -7.09
C ALA A 62 5.40 10.40 -7.92
N GLU A 63 4.24 10.24 -8.56
CA GLU A 63 3.55 11.29 -9.30
C GLU A 63 3.13 12.44 -8.39
N LEU A 64 2.46 12.16 -7.26
CA LEU A 64 2.06 13.17 -6.28
C LEU A 64 3.27 13.95 -5.74
N ARG A 65 4.40 13.28 -5.52
CA ARG A 65 5.64 13.95 -5.07
C ARG A 65 6.20 14.87 -6.15
N ALA A 66 6.12 14.50 -7.42
CA ALA A 66 6.53 15.36 -8.52
C ALA A 66 5.62 16.58 -8.64
N GLU A 67 4.31 16.40 -8.53
CA GLU A 67 3.33 17.50 -8.55
C GLU A 67 3.56 18.46 -7.38
N LEU A 68 3.72 17.94 -6.15
CA LEU A 68 4.06 18.74 -4.98
C LEU A 68 5.38 19.49 -5.13
N GLY A 69 6.39 18.89 -5.77
CA GLY A 69 7.63 19.56 -6.11
C GLY A 69 7.41 20.77 -7.01
N SER A 70 6.63 20.60 -8.09
CA SER A 70 6.31 21.68 -9.02
C SER A 70 5.54 22.82 -8.36
N LEU A 71 4.63 22.50 -7.44
CA LEU A 71 3.87 23.49 -6.67
C LEU A 71 4.79 24.24 -5.71
N LYS A 72 5.73 23.55 -5.05
CA LYS A 72 6.72 24.16 -4.17
C LYS A 72 7.61 25.16 -4.92
N ASP A 73 8.08 24.81 -6.12
CA ASP A 73 8.90 25.72 -6.94
C ASP A 73 8.12 26.99 -7.34
N ARG A 74 6.83 26.83 -7.68
CA ARG A 74 5.95 27.97 -7.96
C ARG A 74 5.71 28.84 -6.74
N LEU A 75 5.50 28.23 -5.56
CA LEU A 75 5.36 28.96 -4.31
C LEU A 75 6.62 29.75 -3.96
N GLY A 76 7.81 29.18 -4.16
CA GLY A 76 9.07 29.92 -3.97
C GLY A 76 9.21 31.10 -4.94
N ASN A 77 8.79 30.95 -6.20
CA ASN A 77 8.74 32.07 -7.13
C ASN A 77 7.78 33.17 -6.69
N VAL A 78 6.60 32.80 -6.17
CA VAL A 78 5.63 33.76 -5.63
C VAL A 78 6.18 34.47 -4.40
N GLU A 79 6.80 33.73 -3.47
CA GLU A 79 7.45 34.30 -2.29
C GLU A 79 8.52 35.32 -2.66
N ARG A 80 9.35 35.00 -3.66
CA ARG A 80 10.35 35.93 -4.18
C ARG A 80 9.72 37.19 -4.78
N ILE A 81 8.67 37.06 -5.60
CA ILE A 81 7.98 38.21 -6.19
C ILE A 81 7.41 39.13 -5.10
N VAL A 82 6.72 38.55 -4.11
CA VAL A 82 6.08 39.32 -3.04
C VAL A 82 7.12 40.02 -2.17
N THR A 83 8.21 39.32 -1.83
CA THR A 83 9.29 39.87 -1.01
C THR A 83 10.08 40.95 -1.75
N ASP A 84 10.57 40.66 -2.97
CA ASP A 84 11.39 41.60 -3.75
C ASP A 84 10.60 42.87 -4.16
N SER A 85 9.33 42.72 -4.52
CA SER A 85 8.49 43.86 -4.94
C SER A 85 8.19 44.81 -3.76
N GLY A 86 8.04 44.28 -2.54
CA GLY A 86 7.82 45.10 -1.35
C GLY A 86 8.98 46.04 -1.06
N TYR A 87 10.21 45.52 -1.08
CA TYR A 87 11.42 46.34 -0.84
C TYR A 87 11.71 47.32 -1.98
N HIS A 88 11.49 46.92 -3.24
CA HIS A 88 11.70 47.81 -4.39
C HIS A 88 10.76 49.02 -4.34
N LEU A 89 9.46 48.79 -4.09
CA LEU A 89 8.46 49.86 -4.03
C LEU A 89 8.76 50.85 -2.90
N THR A 90 9.08 50.39 -1.69
CA THR A 90 9.42 51.27 -0.58
C THR A 90 10.64 52.13 -0.90
N THR A 91 11.68 51.53 -1.47
CA THR A 91 12.90 52.25 -1.88
C THR A 91 12.60 53.30 -2.96
N GLU A 92 11.73 52.98 -3.92
CA GLU A 92 11.32 53.90 -4.98
C GLU A 92 10.48 55.07 -4.44
N ILE A 93 9.60 54.81 -3.46
CA ILE A 93 8.83 55.84 -2.75
C ILE A 93 9.75 56.80 -1.99
N ASP A 94 10.71 56.28 -1.23
CA ASP A 94 11.64 57.12 -0.45
C ASP A 94 12.49 58.01 -1.38
N ARG A 95 12.98 57.48 -2.51
CA ARG A 95 13.71 58.27 -3.52
C ARG A 95 12.86 59.39 -4.12
N LEU A 96 11.57 59.14 -4.39
CA LEU A 96 10.66 60.17 -4.88
C LEU A 96 10.39 61.24 -3.81
N ARG A 97 10.29 60.84 -2.54
CA ARG A 97 10.11 61.77 -1.41
C ARG A 97 11.32 62.68 -1.24
N ASP A 98 12.54 62.13 -1.20
CA ASP A 98 13.77 62.91 -1.09
C ASP A 98 13.93 63.90 -2.24
N LYS A 99 13.63 63.48 -3.48
CA LYS A 99 13.67 64.36 -4.66
C LYS A 99 12.68 65.53 -4.57
N SER A 100 11.53 65.32 -3.93
CA SER A 100 10.53 66.37 -3.71
C SER A 100 10.95 67.38 -2.64
N GLU A 101 11.68 66.95 -1.61
CA GLU A 101 12.18 67.84 -0.54
C GLU A 101 13.39 68.67 -0.98
N THR A 102 14.11 68.24 -2.02
CA THR A 102 15.30 68.93 -2.53
C THR A 102 15.01 69.92 -3.67
N ASN A 103 13.76 70.07 -4.10
CA ASN A 103 13.31 71.07 -5.10
C ASN A 103 12.46 72.16 -4.45
#